data_AF-A0A0L6U6Z7-F1
#
_entry.id   AF-A0A0L6U6Z7-F1
#
_cell.length_a   1.000
_cell.length_b   1.000
_cell.length_c   1.000
_cell.angle_alpha   90.00
_cell.angle_beta   90.00
_cell.angle_gamma   90.00
#
_symmetry.space_group_name_H-M   'P 1'
#
loop_
_entity.id
_entity.type
_entity.pdbx_description
1 polymer ?
#
loop_
_entity_poly.entity_id
_entity_poly.type
_entity_poly.pdbx_seq_one_letter_code
_entity_poly.pdbx_strand_id
1 'polypeptide(L)'
;MQENRAYQAGLASIGLFFIAAVFGTLGLMSETFINAIGMASFLMTVIALLSGRKELLADPKNKKSKIGLIIGIVMLSMQVIAVVVMVFLIML
;
A
#
# COMPACT_ATOMS: atom_id res chain seq x y z
N MET A 1 21.61 -4.54 12.40
CA MET A 1 20.30 -3.89 12.63
C MET A 1 19.30 -4.55 11.70
N GLN A 2 18.33 -5.33 12.20
CA GLN A 2 17.24 -5.81 11.34
C GLN A 2 16.41 -4.59 10.95
N GLU A 3 16.61 -4.16 9.71
CA GLU A 3 15.99 -2.98 9.14
C GLU A 3 14.48 -3.23 9.05
N ASN A 4 13.66 -2.34 9.63
CA ASN A 4 12.20 -2.47 9.69
C ASN A 4 11.56 -2.12 8.33
N ARG A 5 12.04 -2.76 7.26
CA ARG A 5 11.68 -2.43 5.87
C ARG A 5 10.20 -2.65 5.64
N ALA A 6 9.64 -3.73 6.20
CA ALA A 6 8.19 -3.97 6.14
C ALA A 6 7.36 -2.82 6.72
N TYR A 7 7.78 -2.29 7.87
CA TYR A 7 7.07 -1.21 8.55
C TYR A 7 7.16 0.11 7.79
N GLN A 8 8.37 0.47 7.32
CA GLN A 8 8.57 1.68 6.51
C GLN A 8 7.81 1.60 5.20
N ALA A 9 7.84 0.43 4.53
CA ALA A 9 7.12 0.23 3.29
C ALA A 9 5.60 0.30 3.50
N GLY A 10 5.10 -0.26 4.61
CA GLY A 10 3.70 -0.15 4.99
C GLY A 10 3.27 1.31 5.16
N LEU A 11 4.00 2.09 5.95
CA LEU A 11 3.72 3.51 6.15
C LEU A 11 3.78 4.32 4.85
N ALA A 12 4.79 4.08 4.01
CA ALA A 12 4.90 4.75 2.72
C ALA A 12 3.71 4.43 1.80
N SER A 13 3.24 3.17 1.80
CA SER A 13 2.06 2.80 1.01
C SER A 13 0.80 3.56 1.42
N ILE A 14 0.57 3.70 2.74
CA ILE A 14 -0.54 4.48 3.29
C ILE A 14 -0.41 5.95 2.90
N GLY A 15 0.77 6.55 3.08
CA GLY A 15 1.02 7.95 2.75
C GLY A 15 0.76 8.25 1.27
N LEU A 16 1.30 7.42 0.38
CA LEU A 16 1.09 7.57 -1.06
C LEU A 16 -0.38 7.39 -1.46
N PHE A 17 -1.08 6.43 -0.85
CA PHE A 17 -2.51 6.25 -1.08
C PHE A 17 -3.32 7.48 -0.68
N PHE A 18 -3.04 8.06 0.49
CA PHE A 18 -3.73 9.28 0.93
C PHE A 18 -3.41 10.48 0.03
N ILE A 19 -2.17 10.62 -0.43
CA ILE A 19 -1.82 11.66 -1.40
C ILE A 19 -2.65 11.47 -2.68
N ALA A 20 -2.68 10.27 -3.25
CA ALA A 20 -3.48 10.00 -4.45
C ALA A 20 -4.98 10.28 -4.22
N ALA A 21 -5.54 9.85 -3.09
CA ALA A 21 -6.95 10.04 -2.76
C ALA A 21 -7.33 11.51 -2.54
N VAL A 22 -6.54 12.26 -1.76
CA VAL A 22 -6.84 13.67 -1.45
C VAL A 22 -6.60 14.55 -2.66
N PHE A 23 -5.44 14.44 -3.31
CA PHE A 23 -5.13 15.29 -4.46
C PHE A 23 -5.98 14.93 -5.68
N GLY A 24 -6.35 13.64 -5.81
CA GLY A 24 -7.28 13.19 -6.84
C GLY A 24 -8.70 13.72 -6.64
N THR A 25 -9.23 13.67 -5.42
CA THR A 25 -10.59 14.18 -5.14
C THR A 25 -10.70 15.71 -5.25
N LEU A 26 -9.63 16.44 -4.92
CA LEU A 26 -9.59 17.90 -5.03
C LEU A 26 -9.27 18.41 -6.45
N GLY A 27 -8.94 17.52 -7.40
CA GLY A 27 -8.53 17.90 -8.75
C GLY A 27 -7.22 18.69 -8.81
N LEU A 28 -6.39 18.60 -7.77
CA LEU A 28 -5.14 19.37 -7.63
C LEU A 28 -3.96 18.73 -8.35
N MET A 29 -4.16 17.56 -8.97
CA MET A 29 -3.12 16.77 -9.59
C MET A 29 -3.63 16.11 -10.86
N SER A 30 -2.79 16.00 -11.89
CA SER A 30 -3.18 15.36 -13.15
C SER A 30 -3.38 13.86 -12.97
N GLU A 31 -4.26 13.26 -13.78
CA GLU A 31 -4.56 11.83 -13.75
C GLU A 31 -3.30 10.97 -13.91
N THR A 32 -2.37 11.37 -14.78
CA THR A 32 -1.09 10.69 -14.97
C THR A 32 -0.28 10.61 -13.68
N PHE A 33 -0.25 11.69 -12.91
CA PHE A 33 0.53 11.76 -11.67
C PHE A 33 -0.17 10.98 -10.53
N ILE A 34 -1.51 11.05 -10.47
CA ILE A 34 -2.32 10.25 -9.54
C ILE A 34 -2.09 8.75 -9.80
N ASN A 35 -2.12 8.33 -11.06
CA ASN A 35 -1.87 6.93 -11.43
C ASN A 35 -0.45 6.48 -11.07
N ALA A 36 0.56 7.33 -11.27
CA ALA A 36 1.94 7.04 -10.88
C ALA A 36 2.08 6.87 -9.36
N ILE A 37 1.48 7.76 -8.56
CA ILE A 37 1.47 7.67 -7.09
C ILE A 37 0.69 6.44 -6.61
N GLY A 38 -0.44 6.14 -7.25
CA GLY A 38 -1.22 4.93 -6.98
C GLY A 38 -0.41 3.66 -7.22
N MET A 39 0.31 3.59 -8.33
CA MET A 39 1.19 2.46 -8.63
C MET A 39 2.37 2.37 -7.64
N ALA A 40 2.95 3.50 -7.25
CA ALA A 40 3.98 3.53 -6.20
C ALA A 40 3.43 3.04 -4.85
N SER A 41 2.21 3.44 -4.47
CA SER A 41 1.53 2.93 -3.28
C SER A 41 1.37 1.41 -3.33
N PHE A 42 0.91 0.87 -4.46
CA PHE A 42 0.79 -0.57 -4.69
C PHE A 42 2.12 -1.32 -4.52
N LEU A 43 3.19 -0.83 -5.14
CA LEU A 43 4.51 -1.43 -5.03
C LEU A 43 5.00 -1.45 -3.57
N MET A 44 4.79 -0.35 -2.84
CA MET A 44 5.15 -0.27 -1.42
C MET A 44 4.30 -1.23 -0.56
N THR A 45 3.02 -1.42 -0.89
CA THR A 45 2.16 -2.43 -0.27
C THR A 45 2.71 -3.84 -0.47
N VAL A 46 3.12 -4.19 -1.70
CA VAL A 46 3.71 -5.50 -2.01
C VAL A 46 5.02 -5.70 -1.27
N ILE A 47 5.88 -4.68 -1.21
CA ILE A 47 7.14 -4.73 -0.46
C ILE A 47 6.88 -4.93 1.04
N ALA A 48 5.88 -4.24 1.61
CA ALA A 48 5.50 -4.40 3.02
C ALA A 48 5.07 -5.85 3.32
N LEU A 49 4.31 -6.46 2.40
CA LEU A 49 3.84 -7.84 2.52
C LEU A 49 4.99 -8.86 2.45
N LEU A 50 5.82 -8.76 1.41
CA LEU A 50 6.93 -9.69 1.17
C LEU A 50 8.00 -9.56 2.25
N SER A 51 8.37 -8.32 2.59
CA SER A 51 9.39 -8.06 3.61
C SER A 51 8.87 -8.43 4.99
N GLY A 52 7.60 -8.13 5.30
CA GLY A 52 6.98 -8.48 6.59
C GLY A 52 6.95 -9.98 6.81
N ARG A 53 6.59 -10.75 5.78
CA ARG A 53 6.64 -12.22 5.86
C ARG A 53 8.07 -12.73 6.05
N LYS A 54 9.04 -12.22 5.30
CA LYS A 54 10.45 -12.65 5.39
C LYS A 54 11.06 -12.33 6.75
N GLU A 55 10.86 -11.12 7.24
CA GLU A 55 11.36 -10.65 8.53
C GLU A 55 10.73 -11.42 9.71
N LEU A 56 9.44 -11.75 9.67
CA LEU A 56 8.79 -12.57 10.70
C LEU A 56 9.22 -14.04 10.68
N LEU A 57 9.60 -14.58 9.51
CA LEU A 57 10.20 -15.91 9.43
C LEU A 57 11.59 -15.95 10.07
N ALA A 58 12.35 -14.86 9.97
CA ALA A 58 13.67 -14.73 10.59
C ALA A 58 13.59 -14.37 12.08
N ASP A 59 12.64 -13.53 12.48
CA ASP A 59 12.35 -13.15 13.87
C ASP A 59 10.83 -13.06 14.12
N PRO A 60 10.21 -14.14 14.65
CA PRO A 60 8.77 -14.16 14.93
C PRO A 60 8.31 -13.14 15.98
N LYS A 61 9.22 -12.59 16.80
CA LYS A 61 8.89 -11.61 17.84
C LYS A 61 8.98 -10.17 17.35
N ASN A 62 9.37 -9.93 16.09
CA ASN A 62 9.49 -8.59 15.53
C ASN A 62 8.10 -7.93 15.35
N LYS A 63 7.71 -7.11 16.33
CA LYS A 63 6.43 -6.38 16.33
C LYS A 63 6.27 -5.42 15.15
N LYS A 64 7.34 -4.73 14.74
CA LYS A 64 7.29 -3.76 13.63
C LYS A 64 7.03 -4.46 12.30
N SER A 65 7.67 -5.60 12.10
CA SER A 65 7.44 -6.42 10.92
C SER A 65 6.02 -6.96 10.84
N LYS A 66 5.46 -7.39 11.98
CA LYS A 66 4.05 -7.78 12.10
C LYS A 66 3.10 -6.65 11.69
N ILE A 67 3.37 -5.43 12.16
CA ILE A 67 2.56 -4.27 11.78
C ILE A 67 2.69 -3.98 10.28
N GLY A 68 3.91 -3.99 9.74
CA GLY A 68 4.16 -3.79 8.30
C GLY A 68 3.42 -4.81 7.43
N LEU A 69 3.44 -6.09 7.83
CA LEU A 69 2.68 -7.15 7.15
C LEU A 69 1.18 -6.90 7.21
N ILE A 70 0.64 -6.53 8.36
CA ILE A 70 -0.80 -6.22 8.53
C ILE A 70 -1.19 -5.04 7.64
N ILE A 71 -0.40 -3.96 7.64
CA ILE A 71 -0.62 -2.80 6.75
C ILE A 71 -0.63 -3.26 5.29
N GLY A 72 0.34 -4.07 4.87
CA GLY A 72 0.40 -4.63 3.53
C GLY A 72 -0.88 -5.38 3.15
N ILE A 73 -1.42 -6.22 4.04
CA ILE A 73 -2.66 -6.98 3.80
C ILE A 73 -3.86 -6.02 3.64
N VAL A 74 -4.02 -5.07 4.56
CA VAL A 74 -5.14 -4.11 4.55
C VAL A 74 -5.10 -3.26 3.28
N MET A 75 -3.94 -2.70 2.95
CA MET A 75 -3.78 -1.83 1.77
C MET A 75 -4.00 -2.59 0.47
N LEU A 76 -3.55 -3.85 0.38
CA LEU A 76 -3.80 -4.68 -0.79
C LEU A 76 -5.30 -4.95 -0.95
N SER A 77 -5.99 -5.25 0.16
CA SER A 77 -7.43 -5.49 0.16
C SER A 77 -8.20 -4.27 -0.33
N MET A 78 -7.84 -3.07 0.13
CA MET A 78 -8.46 -1.81 -0.34
C MET A 78 -8.25 -1.58 -1.84
N GLN A 79 -7.07 -1.88 -2.36
CA GLN A 79 -6.76 -1.71 -3.78
C GLN A 79 -7.54 -2.68 -4.66
N VAL A 80 -7.68 -3.94 -4.23
CA VAL A 80 -8.53 -4.93 -4.93
C VAL A 80 -9.99 -4.46 -4.96
N ILE A 81 -10.51 -3.99 -3.83
CA ILE A 81 -11.89 -3.47 -3.76
C ILE A 81 -12.06 -2.28 -4.72
N ALA A 82 -11.11 -1.35 -4.74
CA ALA A 82 -11.16 -0.19 -5.64
C ALA A 82 -11.22 -0.60 -7.12
N VAL A 83 -10.41 -1.59 -7.53
CA VAL A 83 -10.42 -2.12 -8.90
C VAL A 83 -11.76 -2.81 -9.20
N VAL A 84 -12.28 -3.63 -8.29
CA VAL A 84 -13.58 -4.31 -8.49
C VAL A 84 -14.71 -3.30 -8.66
N VAL A 85 -14.77 -2.26 -7.82
CA VAL A 85 -15.77 -1.18 -7.94
C VAL A 85 -15.63 -0.45 -9.26
N MET A 86 -14.41 -0.11 -9.68
CA MET A 86 -14.16 0.55 -10.96
C MET A 86 -14.64 -0.28 -12.15
N VAL A 87 -14.34 -1.59 -12.18
CA VAL A 87 -14.80 -2.49 -13.24
C VAL A 87 -16.32 -2.56 -13.27
N PHE A 88 -16.96 -2.65 -12.11
CA PHE A 88 -18.42 -2.69 -12.01
C PHE A 88 -19.07 -1.40 -12.53
N LEU A 89 -18.50 -0.23 -12.22
CA LEU A 89 -18.99 1.07 -12.70
C LEU A 89 -18.81 1.27 -14.21
N ILE A 90 -17.78 0.67 -14.82
CA ILE A 90 -17.55 0.74 -16.28
C ILE A 90 -18.53 -0.16 -17.05
N MET A 91 -19.01 -1.24 -16.43
CA MET A 91 -19.93 -2.20 -17.05
C MET A 91 -21.41 -1.84 -16.93
N LEU A 92 -21.74 -0.78 -16.18
CA LEU A 92 -23.09 -0.25 -15.96
C LEU A 92 -23.41 0.87 -16.97
#